data_AF-A0A958IWY7-F1
#
_entry.id   AF-A0A958IWY7-F1
#
_cell.length_a   1.000
_cell.length_b   1.000
_cell.length_c   1.000
_cell.angle_alpha   90.00
_cell.angle_beta   90.00
_cell.angle_gamma   90.00
#
_symmetry.space_group_name_H-M   'P 1'
#
loop_
_entity.id
_entity.type
_entity.pdbx_description
1 polymer ?
#
loop_
_entity_poly.entity_id
_entity_poly.type
_entity_poly.pdbx_seq_one_letter_code
_entity_poly.pdbx_strand_id
1 'polypeptide(L)' 'MQIPGVVGVAQGLQDERPCIVVYVKEKTDAVSAQIPKTLNGYPVQIIESGELRALPKPGL' A
#
# COMPACT_ATOMS: atom_id res chain seq x y z
N MET A 1 -0.44 -0.02 -14.64
CA MET A 1 0.39 1.11 -14.16
C MET A 1 1.17 0.66 -12.95
N GLN A 2 2.37 1.21 -12.74
CA GLN A 2 3.19 0.95 -11.56
C GLN A 2 3.68 2.30 -11.03
N ILE A 3 3.47 2.56 -9.74
CA ILE A 3 4.05 3.73 -9.06
C ILE A 3 5.36 3.25 -8.42
N PRO A 4 6.52 3.83 -8.76
CA PRO A 4 7.78 3.50 -8.12
C PRO A 4 7.69 3.63 -6.60
N GLY A 5 8.13 2.60 -5.87
CA GLY A 5 8.08 2.56 -4.41
C GLY A 5 6.84 1.85 -3.82
N VAL A 6 5.79 1.62 -4.61
CA VAL A 6 4.66 0.77 -4.19
C VAL A 6 5.04 -0.70 -4.29
N VAL A 7 4.84 -1.45 -3.21
CA VAL A 7 5.17 -2.88 -3.09
C VAL A 7 3.94 -3.77 -2.94
N GLY A 8 2.77 -3.19 -2.67
CA GLY A 8 1.53 -3.94 -2.54
C GLY A 8 0.31 -3.03 -2.44
N VAL A 9 -0.86 -3.60 -2.73
CA VAL A 9 -2.16 -2.94 -2.57
C VAL A 9 -3.13 -3.94 -1.94
N ALA A 10 -3.95 -3.48 -1.00
CA ALA A 10 -4.98 -4.27 -0.35
C ALA A 10 -6.25 -3.45 -0.12
N GLN A 11 -7.32 -4.14 0.28
CA GLN A 11 -8.51 -3.53 0.84
C GLN A 11 -8.40 -3.57 2.37
N GLY A 12 -8.83 -2.50 3.04
CA GLY A 12 -8.78 -2.39 4.49
C GLY A 12 -9.92 -1.56 5.06
N LEU A 13 -9.83 -1.31 6.36
CA LEU A 13 -10.72 -0.43 7.09
C LEU A 13 -9.90 0.66 7.80
N GLN A 14 -10.29 1.91 7.62
CA GLN A 14 -9.79 3.05 8.37
C GLN A 14 -10.96 3.68 9.13
N ASP A 15 -10.91 3.66 10.46
CA ASP A 15 -12.01 4.10 11.33
C ASP A 15 -13.34 3.44 10.93
N GLU A 16 -13.35 2.11 10.78
CA GLU A 16 -14.50 1.30 10.34
C GLU A 16 -15.02 1.59 8.91
N ARG A 17 -14.37 2.48 8.16
CA ARG A 17 -14.74 2.81 6.78
C ARG A 17 -13.85 2.07 5.78
N PRO A 18 -14.41 1.49 4.70
CA PRO A 18 -13.63 0.87 3.64
C PRO A 18 -12.59 1.81 3.06
N CYS A 19 -11.36 1.33 2.92
CA CYS A 19 -10.25 2.07 2.33
C CYS A 19 -9.41 1.17 1.42
N ILE A 20 -8.64 1.80 0.55
CA ILE A 20 -7.56 1.14 -0.19
C ILE A 20 -6.28 1.34 0.59
N VAL A 21 -5.59 0.26 0.92
CA VAL A 21 -4.30 0.30 1.60
C VAL A 21 -3.20 0.13 0.55
N VAL A 22 -2.31 1.11 0.45
CA VAL A 22 -1.13 1.07 -0.41
C VAL A 22 0.10 0.87 0.46
N TYR A 23 0.78 -0.24 0.23
CA TYR A 23 2.03 -0.57 0.89
C TYR A 23 3.20 -0.04 0.07
N VAL A 24 4.10 0.70 0.73
CA VAL A 24 5.30 1.26 0.12
C VAL A 24 6.56 0.73 0.79
N LYS A 25 7.65 0.63 0.01
CA LYS A 25 8.96 0.24 0.54
C LYS A 25 9.45 1.25 1.58
N GLU A 26 9.31 2.54 1.28
CA GLU A 26 9.68 3.65 2.14
C GLU A 26 8.68 4.79 1.90
N LYS A 27 8.19 5.42 2.96
CA LYS A 27 7.23 6.52 2.88
C LYS A 27 7.96 7.84 2.78
N THR A 28 8.24 8.24 1.55
CA THR A 28 8.79 9.57 1.22
C THR A 28 7.70 10.49 0.69
N ASP A 29 7.96 11.80 0.72
CA ASP A 29 7.05 12.80 0.13
C ASP A 29 6.88 12.59 -1.38
N ALA A 30 7.96 12.21 -2.07
CA ALA A 30 7.95 11.96 -3.52
C ALA A 30 7.06 10.76 -3.90
N VAL A 31 7.05 9.70 -3.10
CA VAL A 31 6.15 8.55 -3.31
C VAL A 31 4.71 8.93 -2.93
N SER A 32 4.53 9.59 -1.78
CA SER A 32 3.20 9.97 -1.28
C SER A 32 2.48 10.95 -2.21
N ALA A 33 3.21 11.82 -2.90
CA ALA A 33 2.65 12.78 -3.88
C ALA A 33 2.14 12.11 -5.16
N GLN A 34 2.65 10.92 -5.51
CA GLN A 34 2.21 10.18 -6.70
C GLN A 34 0.99 9.30 -6.42
N ILE A 35 0.72 8.98 -5.16
CA ILE A 35 -0.40 8.15 -4.75
C ILE A 35 -1.63 9.05 -4.57
N PRO A 36 -2.75 8.77 -5.27
CA PRO A 36 -3.95 9.56 -5.11
C PRO A 36 -4.50 9.40 -3.69
N LYS A 37 -5.04 10.48 -3.12
CA LYS A 37 -5.64 10.44 -1.77
C LYS A 37 -6.97 9.66 -1.73
N THR A 38 -7.61 9.51 -2.89
CA THR A 38 -8.86 8.76 -3.05
C THR A 38 -8.85 7.98 -4.38
N LEU A 39 -9.51 6.83 -4.40
CA LEU A 39 -9.68 6.01 -5.60
C LEU A 39 -11.13 5.51 -5.64
N ASN A 40 -11.89 5.90 -6.68
CA ASN A 40 -13.32 5.58 -6.82
C ASN A 40 -14.16 5.91 -5.58
N GLY A 41 -13.85 7.03 -4.91
CA GLY A 41 -14.53 7.46 -3.69
C GLY A 41 -14.03 6.81 -2.39
N TYR A 42 -13.16 5.80 -2.47
CA TYR A 42 -12.53 5.20 -1.28
C TYR A 42 -11.28 5.99 -0.89
N PRO A 43 -11.08 6.30 0.41
CA PRO A 43 -9.83 6.88 0.88
C PRO A 43 -8.66 5.93 0.66
N VAL A 44 -7.50 6.47 0.35
CA VAL A 44 -6.25 5.72 0.23
C VAL A 44 -5.39 5.95 1.46
N GLN A 45 -5.03 4.86 2.13
CA GLN A 45 -4.12 4.85 3.27
C GLN A 45 -2.74 4.35 2.82
N ILE A 46 -1.69 5.11 3.13
CA ILE A 46 -0.30 4.75 2.78
C ILE A 46 0.40 4.19 4.03
N ILE A 47 0.85 2.95 3.95
CA ILE A 47 1.59 2.24 5.00
C ILE A 47 3.00 1.94 4.48
N GLU A 48 4.02 2.34 5.25
CA GLU A 48 5.38 1.86 5.03
C GLU A 48 5.50 0.42 5.54
N SER A 49 5.83 -0.51 4.65
CA SER A 49 5.98 -1.93 4.99
C SER A 49 7.39 -2.48 4.79
N GLY A 50 8.29 -1.69 4.19
CA GLY A 50 9.49 -2.26 3.60
C GLY A 50 9.16 -3.16 2.41
N GLU A 51 10.03 -4.11 2.10
CA GLU A 51 9.82 -5.08 1.02
C GLU A 51 8.86 -6.20 1.44
N LEU A 52 7.81 -6.44 0.65
CA LEU A 52 6.98 -7.63 0.81
C LEU A 52 7.68 -8.83 0.13
N ARG A 53 7.87 -9.91 0.90
CA ARG A 53 8.49 -11.16 0.43
C ARG A 53 7.60 -12.33 0.79
N ALA A 54 7.51 -13.30 -0.12
CA ALA A 54 6.83 -14.56 0.19
C ALA A 54 7.59 -15.28 1.31
N LEU A 55 6.85 -15.83 2.27
CA LEU A 55 7.43 -16.76 3.23
C LEU A 55 7.90 -18.02 2.48
N PRO A 56 9.04 -18.62 2.88
CA PRO A 56 9.45 -19.90 2.34
C PRO A 56 8.35 -20.95 2.60
N LYS A 57 8.17 -21.87 1.64
CA LYS A 57 7.21 -22.96 1.82
C LYS A 57 7.67 -23.83 2.99
N PRO A 58 6.79 -24.13 3.97
CA PRO A 58 7.14 -25.04 5.04
C PRO A 58 7.50 -26.42 4.46
N GLY A 59 8.68 -26.96 4.78
CA GLY A 59 9.08 -28.34 4.46
C GLY A 59 9.86 -28.57 3.16
N LEU A 60 10.55 -27.56 2.61
CA LEU A 60 11.57 -27.70 1.56
C LEU A 60 12.97 -27.39 2.11
#